data_AF-A0A4Y7M654-F1
#
_entry.id   AF-A0A4Y7M654-F1
#
_cell.length_a   1.000
_cell.length_b   1.000
_cell.length_c   1.000
_cell.angle_alpha   90.00
_cell.angle_beta   90.00
_cell.angle_gamma   90.00
#
_symmetry.space_group_name_H-M   'P 1'
#
loop_
_entity.id
_entity.type
_entity.pdbx_description
1 polymer ?
#
loop_
_entity_poly.entity_id
_entity_poly.type
_entity_poly.pdbx_seq_one_letter_code
_entity_poly.pdbx_strand_id
1 'polypeptide(L)'
;MESAALQNLGNASFIIFCIINLINNCKLHQLKVATRHVVIWQTTKVSEVCWNCCNIRISFPCIQQTRSVTKWSLNKGKRKTVKAVVGRFYRLGWGAWIRPMVGHSKRHWSKTAKRKIRSEKHVFCNSTQSTLLDKMVTKYWRKRRFYIDDVYEPYQQREEYSSSAVKPH
;
A
#
# COMPACT_ATOMS: atom_id res chain seq x y z
N MET A 1 7.26 34.34 63.81
CA MET A 1 6.07 33.55 63.44
C MET A 1 5.28 34.38 62.42
N GLU A 2 5.89 34.81 61.33
CA GLU A 2 6.23 34.03 60.13
C GLU A 2 4.96 33.49 59.45
N SER A 3 4.36 34.28 58.56
CA SER A 3 4.19 33.93 57.13
C SER A 3 3.17 34.82 56.41
N ALA A 4 3.52 35.14 55.15
CA ALA A 4 2.68 35.53 54.02
C ALA A 4 2.09 36.96 53.97
N ALA A 5 2.84 37.88 53.36
CA ALA A 5 2.34 38.75 52.27
C ALA A 5 3.51 39.59 51.72
N LEU A 6 4.17 39.12 50.67
CA LEU A 6 4.96 39.99 49.79
C LEU A 6 4.33 40.00 48.41
N GLN A 7 3.85 41.19 48.08
CA GLN A 7 3.54 41.71 46.77
C GLN A 7 4.73 41.51 45.84
N ASN A 8 4.49 41.20 44.56
CA ASN A 8 5.26 41.84 43.49
C ASN A 8 4.45 41.90 42.20
N LEU A 9 4.29 43.14 41.77
CA LEU A 9 3.82 43.61 40.49
C LEU A 9 4.78 43.14 39.38
N GLY A 10 4.24 42.95 38.17
CA GLY A 10 5.04 43.04 36.96
C GLY A 10 4.67 42.01 35.91
N ASN A 11 4.43 42.53 34.70
CA ASN A 11 4.43 41.83 33.41
C ASN A 11 3.07 41.38 32.86
N ALA A 12 2.04 42.19 33.10
CA ALA A 12 1.00 42.40 32.10
C ALA A 12 1.52 43.34 31.00
N SER A 13 2.44 42.87 30.14
CA SER A 13 2.92 43.62 28.95
C SER A 13 3.75 42.75 27.98
N PHE A 14 3.46 41.46 27.81
CA PHE A 14 4.21 40.63 26.82
C PHE A 14 3.39 39.62 26.01
N ILE A 15 2.06 39.55 26.20
CA ILE A 15 1.22 38.58 25.47
C ILE A 15 0.31 39.27 24.42
N ILE A 16 0.36 40.60 24.31
CA ILE A 16 -0.49 41.37 23.38
C ILE A 16 0.38 42.27 22.49
N PHE A 17 1.33 41.67 21.76
CA PHE A 17 1.99 42.34 20.61
C PHE A 17 2.58 41.36 19.58
N CYS A 18 2.07 40.13 19.50
CA CYS A 18 2.31 39.22 18.37
C CYS A 18 0.98 38.90 17.68
N ILE A 19 0.21 39.97 17.45
CA ILE A 19 -0.91 39.95 16.52
C ILE A 19 -0.33 40.04 15.09
N ILE A 20 -1.02 39.44 14.13
CA ILE A 20 -1.04 39.88 12.72
C ILE A 20 0.26 39.66 11.94
N ASN A 21 0.45 38.46 11.38
CA ASN A 21 0.97 38.27 10.01
C ASN A 21 0.91 36.80 9.58
N LEU A 22 -0.28 36.26 9.37
CA LEU A 22 -0.44 35.06 8.53
C LEU A 22 -1.78 35.05 7.79
N ILE A 23 -2.14 36.21 7.25
CA ILE A 23 -3.15 36.34 6.21
C ILE A 23 -2.53 37.28 5.19
N ASN A 24 -1.85 36.73 4.18
CA ASN A 24 -1.73 37.33 2.85
C ASN A 24 -1.09 36.36 1.85
N ASN A 25 -1.96 35.82 1.00
CA ASN A 25 -1.78 35.73 -0.45
C ASN A 25 -0.73 34.76 -1.03
N CYS A 26 -1.13 33.50 -1.16
CA CYS A 26 -0.68 32.63 -2.25
C CYS A 26 -1.30 33.08 -3.59
N LYS A 27 -0.51 33.82 -4.38
CA LYS A 27 -0.67 34.18 -5.81
C LYS A 27 0.77 34.11 -6.35
N LEU A 28 1.17 33.51 -7.48
CA LEU A 28 0.61 33.11 -8.77
C LEU A 28 1.42 31.84 -9.20
N HIS A 29 0.93 30.94 -10.05
CA HIS A 29 1.13 31.10 -11.49
C HIS A 29 0.15 30.27 -12.31
N GLN A 30 -0.51 30.97 -13.23
CA GLN A 30 -1.36 30.44 -14.27
C GLN A 30 -0.52 29.89 -15.43
N LEU A 31 -1.04 28.85 -16.10
CA LEU A 31 -0.82 28.68 -17.54
C LEU A 31 -2.17 28.85 -18.24
N LYS A 32 -2.18 29.85 -19.12
CA LYS A 32 -3.27 30.27 -19.99
C LYS A 32 -3.42 29.24 -21.12
N VAL A 33 -4.64 28.78 -21.38
CA VAL A 33 -5.06 28.44 -22.74
C VAL A 33 -6.36 29.18 -23.00
N ALA A 34 -6.35 29.93 -24.11
CA ALA A 34 -7.33 30.93 -24.47
C ALA A 34 -8.66 30.31 -24.94
N THR A 35 -9.74 30.92 -24.44
CA THR A 35 -10.99 31.27 -25.14
C THR A 35 -11.70 30.21 -25.97
N ARG A 36 -12.97 29.96 -25.59
CA ARG A 36 -14.11 30.44 -26.39
C ARG A 36 -15.34 30.60 -25.51
N HIS A 37 -16.01 31.73 -25.77
CA HIS A 37 -17.27 32.18 -25.19
C HIS A 37 -18.31 31.06 -25.03
N VAL A 38 -19.07 31.08 -23.93
CA VAL A 38 -20.44 31.63 -23.89
C VAL A 38 -20.83 31.78 -22.41
N VAL A 39 -21.30 32.99 -22.09
CA VAL A 39 -21.91 33.35 -20.81
C VAL A 39 -23.33 32.80 -20.80
N ILE A 40 -23.67 31.94 -19.84
CA ILE A 40 -25.05 31.80 -19.36
C ILE A 40 -25.01 31.82 -17.83
N TRP A 41 -25.53 32.90 -17.28
CA TRP A 41 -25.95 33.01 -15.90
C TRP A 41 -27.20 32.17 -15.70
N GLN A 42 -27.20 31.27 -14.72
CA GLN A 42 -28.39 31.08 -13.89
C GLN A 42 -28.07 30.36 -12.59
N THR A 43 -28.21 31.09 -11.49
CA THR A 43 -28.41 30.58 -10.15
C THR A 43 -29.90 30.31 -9.96
N THR A 44 -30.34 29.07 -9.82
CA THR A 44 -31.60 28.77 -9.11
C THR A 44 -31.60 27.36 -8.56
N LYS A 45 -31.60 27.30 -7.24
CA LYS A 45 -32.22 26.31 -6.35
C LYS A 45 -31.82 24.84 -6.50
N VAL A 46 -30.98 24.45 -5.54
CA VAL A 46 -31.11 23.18 -4.81
C VAL A 46 -32.56 23.06 -4.33
N SER A 47 -33.33 22.19 -4.98
CA SER A 47 -34.55 21.62 -4.40
C SER A 47 -34.29 20.14 -4.19
N GLU A 48 -34.18 19.77 -2.93
CA GLU A 48 -34.27 18.40 -2.46
C GLU A 48 -35.56 17.78 -3.01
N VAL A 49 -35.42 16.70 -3.77
CA VAL A 49 -36.52 15.78 -4.07
C VAL A 49 -36.00 14.36 -3.91
N CYS A 50 -36.49 13.75 -2.83
CA CYS A 50 -36.62 12.33 -2.55
C CYS A 50 -35.56 11.39 -3.11
N TRP A 51 -34.56 11.08 -2.27
CA TRP A 51 -33.88 9.79 -2.33
C TRP A 51 -34.83 8.69 -1.84
N ASN A 52 -35.80 8.34 -2.68
CA ASN A 52 -36.39 7.01 -2.64
C ASN A 52 -36.76 6.60 -4.07
N CYS A 53 -36.26 5.41 -4.45
CA CYS A 53 -36.38 4.75 -5.75
C CYS A 53 -35.56 5.29 -6.94
N CYS A 54 -34.30 4.88 -7.00
CA CYS A 54 -33.82 4.09 -8.14
C CYS A 54 -32.64 3.21 -7.71
N ASN A 55 -32.93 1.95 -7.43
CA ASN A 55 -31.95 0.89 -7.23
C ASN A 55 -31.37 0.48 -8.60
N ILE A 56 -30.58 1.37 -9.18
CA ILE A 56 -29.63 1.00 -10.22
C ILE A 56 -28.29 1.41 -9.65
N ARG A 57 -27.70 0.52 -8.84
CA ARG A 57 -26.25 0.53 -8.68
C ARG A 57 -25.70 0.33 -10.08
N ILE A 58 -25.26 1.41 -10.71
CA ILE A 58 -24.30 1.31 -11.81
C ILE A 58 -23.07 0.68 -11.17
N SER A 59 -23.05 -0.66 -11.15
CA SER A 59 -21.84 -1.42 -10.96
C SER A 59 -20.99 -1.05 -12.17
N PHE A 60 -20.16 -0.03 -11.99
CA PHE A 60 -18.97 0.11 -12.82
C PHE A 60 -18.40 -1.31 -12.92
N PRO A 61 -18.25 -1.87 -14.13
CA PRO A 61 -17.62 -3.18 -14.25
C PRO A 61 -16.27 -2.99 -13.58
N CYS A 62 -16.11 -3.56 -12.38
CA CYS A 62 -14.82 -3.60 -11.76
C CYS A 62 -14.00 -4.34 -12.80
N ILE A 63 -13.07 -3.64 -13.46
CA ILE A 63 -12.20 -4.25 -14.47
C ILE A 63 -11.46 -5.32 -13.69
N GLN A 64 -12.01 -6.54 -13.71
CA GLN A 64 -11.45 -7.67 -13.02
C GLN A 64 -10.17 -7.91 -13.77
N GLN A 65 -9.05 -7.65 -13.11
CA GLN A 65 -7.76 -7.82 -13.72
C GLN A 65 -7.58 -9.32 -13.97
N THR A 66 -7.98 -9.78 -15.16
CA THR A 66 -7.75 -11.14 -15.63
C THR A 66 -6.24 -11.29 -15.78
N ARG A 67 -5.62 -11.86 -14.75
CA ARG A 67 -4.20 -12.27 -14.80
C ARG A 67 -4.11 -13.61 -15.51
N SER A 68 -4.25 -13.58 -16.84
CA SER A 68 -4.07 -14.76 -17.67
C SER A 68 -2.58 -15.10 -17.79
N VAL A 69 -2.29 -16.41 -17.81
CA VAL A 69 -0.92 -16.91 -18.04
C VAL A 69 -0.70 -17.10 -19.53
N THR A 70 0.26 -16.39 -20.11
CA THR A 70 0.66 -16.61 -21.50
C THR A 70 1.44 -17.92 -21.65
N LYS A 71 0.80 -18.94 -22.22
CA LYS A 71 1.39 -20.27 -22.44
C LYS A 71 2.48 -20.26 -23.51
N TRP A 72 2.22 -19.57 -24.62
CA TRP A 72 3.15 -19.44 -25.74
C TRP A 72 3.24 -17.98 -26.16
N SER A 73 4.46 -17.49 -26.33
CA SER A 73 4.70 -16.14 -26.85
C SER A 73 4.77 -16.14 -28.37
N LEU A 74 4.23 -15.12 -29.02
CA LEU A 74 4.24 -14.99 -30.48
C LEU A 74 5.65 -15.08 -31.07
N ASN A 75 6.63 -14.35 -30.50
CA ASN A 75 7.96 -14.26 -31.11
C ASN A 75 8.87 -15.47 -30.84
N LYS A 76 8.82 -16.04 -29.63
CA LYS A 76 9.77 -17.08 -29.17
C LYS A 76 9.14 -18.45 -28.96
N GLY A 77 7.82 -18.58 -29.05
CA GLY A 77 7.07 -19.81 -28.71
C GLY A 77 7.18 -20.27 -27.24
N LYS A 78 7.80 -19.49 -26.35
CA LYS A 78 8.07 -19.88 -24.96
C LYS A 78 7.02 -19.34 -23.99
N ARG A 79 6.82 -20.05 -22.87
CA ARG A 79 5.97 -19.58 -21.76
C ARG A 79 6.50 -18.28 -21.17
N LYS A 80 5.59 -17.35 -20.84
CA LYS A 80 5.92 -16.12 -20.12
C LYS A 80 5.50 -16.20 -18.67
N THR A 81 6.27 -15.52 -17.82
CA THR A 81 5.97 -15.38 -16.40
C THR A 81 5.09 -14.18 -16.15
N VAL A 82 4.13 -14.34 -15.23
CA VAL A 82 3.37 -13.20 -14.71
C VAL A 82 4.28 -12.35 -13.81
N LYS A 83 4.68 -11.16 -14.28
CA LYS A 83 5.64 -10.29 -13.57
C LYS A 83 5.12 -9.81 -12.21
N ALA A 84 3.80 -9.68 -12.06
CA ALA A 84 3.17 -9.33 -10.80
C ALA A 84 3.41 -10.35 -9.68
N VAL A 85 3.66 -11.63 -10.01
CA VAL A 85 4.00 -12.65 -9.00
C VAL A 85 5.40 -12.38 -8.46
N VAL A 86 6.37 -12.23 -9.35
CA VAL A 86 7.78 -11.99 -9.00
C VAL A 86 7.96 -10.71 -8.17
N GLY A 87 7.19 -9.67 -8.47
CA GLY A 87 7.27 -8.40 -7.72
C GLY A 87 6.59 -8.41 -6.36
N ARG A 88 5.82 -9.45 -6.00
CA ARG A 88 5.02 -9.49 -4.75
C ARG A 88 5.35 -10.65 -3.83
N PHE A 89 5.83 -11.76 -4.39
CA PHE A 89 6.08 -13.00 -3.68
C PHE A 89 7.53 -13.40 -3.82
N TYR A 90 8.12 -13.87 -2.72
CA TYR A 90 9.45 -14.45 -2.69
C TYR A 90 9.36 -15.98 -2.70
N ARG A 91 10.29 -16.65 -3.39
CA ARG A 91 10.30 -18.11 -3.56
C ARG A 91 11.49 -18.72 -2.83
N LEU A 92 11.19 -19.64 -1.91
CA LEU A 92 12.18 -20.48 -1.22
C LEU A 92 12.53 -21.74 -2.02
N GLY A 93 13.71 -22.29 -1.74
CA GLY A 93 14.33 -23.38 -2.49
C GLY A 93 13.58 -24.70 -2.38
N TRP A 94 13.03 -24.98 -1.19
CA TRP A 94 12.22 -26.19 -0.94
C TRP A 94 10.79 -26.10 -1.46
N GLY A 95 10.35 -24.94 -1.99
CA GLY A 95 9.07 -24.82 -2.70
C GLY A 95 8.03 -23.88 -2.09
N ALA A 96 8.28 -23.32 -0.91
CA ALA A 96 7.37 -22.36 -0.29
C ALA A 96 7.47 -20.96 -0.89
N TRP A 97 6.36 -20.21 -0.75
CA TRP A 97 6.26 -18.82 -1.15
C TRP A 97 5.97 -17.94 0.07
N ILE A 98 6.69 -16.82 0.16
CA ILE A 98 6.55 -15.80 1.20
C ILE A 98 5.92 -14.54 0.61
N ARG A 99 5.06 -13.88 1.38
CA ARG A 99 4.53 -12.55 1.08
C ARG A 99 4.42 -11.67 2.34
N PRO A 100 4.43 -10.34 2.20
CA PRO A 100 3.98 -9.44 3.26
C PRO A 100 2.46 -9.54 3.44
N MET A 101 2.00 -9.25 4.66
CA MET A 101 0.56 -9.13 4.89
C MET A 101 -0.02 -7.93 4.14
N VAL A 102 -1.21 -8.12 3.58
CA VAL A 102 -1.88 -7.08 2.80
C VAL A 102 -2.23 -5.87 3.67
N GLY A 103 -2.03 -4.68 3.11
CA GLY A 103 -2.35 -3.43 3.79
C GLY A 103 -1.48 -3.14 5.02
N HIS A 104 -0.30 -3.76 5.17
CA HIS A 104 0.62 -3.47 6.27
C HIS A 104 0.96 -1.98 6.33
N SER A 105 1.27 -1.36 5.18
CA SER A 105 1.64 0.05 5.01
C SER A 105 0.48 1.06 4.99
N LYS A 106 -0.78 0.59 5.09
CA LYS A 106 -1.96 1.44 4.91
C LYS A 106 -2.68 1.71 6.23
N ARG A 107 -3.24 2.91 6.38
CA ARG A 107 -4.08 3.31 7.54
C ARG A 107 -3.44 2.99 8.90
N HIS A 108 -2.14 3.29 9.08
CA HIS A 108 -1.43 3.02 10.33
C HIS A 108 -2.03 3.75 11.53
N TRP A 109 -2.55 4.96 11.33
CA TRP A 109 -3.16 5.78 12.38
C TRP A 109 -4.39 5.10 13.01
N SER A 110 -5.20 4.38 12.22
CA SER A 110 -6.40 3.70 12.73
C SER A 110 -6.11 2.34 13.36
N LYS A 111 -4.87 1.83 13.29
CA LYS A 111 -4.53 0.47 13.75
C LYS A 111 -4.03 0.50 15.19
N THR A 112 -4.51 -0.44 15.99
CA THR A 112 -3.93 -0.77 17.31
C THR A 112 -2.48 -1.27 17.16
N ALA A 113 -1.64 -1.06 18.18
CA ALA A 113 -0.25 -1.49 18.20
C ALA A 113 -0.06 -2.98 17.87
N LYS A 114 -0.82 -3.88 18.51
CA LYS A 114 -0.80 -5.34 18.22
C LYS A 114 -1.08 -5.66 16.75
N ARG A 115 -1.98 -4.89 16.10
CA ARG A 115 -2.31 -5.05 14.69
C ARG A 115 -1.18 -4.58 13.77
N LYS A 116 -0.46 -3.52 14.14
CA LYS A 116 0.73 -3.03 13.41
C LYS A 116 1.81 -4.11 13.38
N ILE A 117 2.21 -4.60 14.56
CA ILE A 117 3.21 -5.66 14.73
C ILE A 117 2.83 -6.91 13.93
N ARG A 118 1.57 -7.35 14.03
CA ARG A 118 1.11 -8.51 13.26
C ARG A 118 1.23 -8.27 11.76
N SER A 119 0.90 -7.09 11.27
CA SER A 119 0.89 -6.77 9.84
C SER A 119 2.27 -6.63 9.21
N GLU A 120 3.31 -6.35 10.01
CA GLU A 120 4.70 -6.27 9.52
C GLU A 120 5.30 -7.65 9.25
N LYS A 121 4.73 -8.71 9.84
CA LYS A 121 5.23 -10.07 9.67
C LYS A 121 5.02 -10.57 8.24
N HIS A 122 6.03 -11.28 7.74
CA HIS A 122 5.89 -12.09 6.54
C HIS A 122 5.08 -13.36 6.82
N VAL A 123 4.24 -13.74 5.87
CA VAL A 123 3.35 -14.90 5.98
C VAL A 123 3.54 -15.85 4.80
N PHE A 124 3.46 -17.15 5.09
CA PHE A 124 3.48 -18.18 4.05
C PHE A 124 2.18 -18.23 3.25
N CYS A 125 2.28 -18.63 1.99
CA CYS A 125 1.14 -18.97 1.14
C CYS A 125 0.57 -20.35 1.51
N ASN A 126 -0.73 -20.54 1.27
CA ASN A 126 -1.35 -21.86 1.35
C ASN A 126 -0.78 -22.77 0.24
N SER A 127 -0.82 -24.09 0.42
CA SER A 127 -0.37 -25.09 -0.56
C SER A 127 -1.03 -24.91 -1.94
N THR A 128 -2.35 -24.70 -1.97
CA THR A 128 -3.09 -24.42 -3.23
C THR A 128 -2.60 -23.14 -3.93
N GLN A 129 -2.24 -22.11 -3.17
CA GLN A 129 -1.69 -20.88 -3.72
C GLN A 129 -0.28 -21.10 -4.26
N SER A 130 0.57 -21.84 -3.53
CA SER A 130 1.93 -22.16 -3.94
C SER A 130 1.95 -22.95 -5.25
N THR A 131 1.08 -23.95 -5.40
CA THR A 131 0.96 -24.71 -6.66
C THR A 131 0.48 -23.85 -7.82
N LEU A 132 -0.43 -22.89 -7.57
CA LEU A 132 -0.86 -21.90 -8.57
C LEU A 132 0.29 -20.97 -8.98
N LEU A 133 1.07 -20.46 -8.02
CA LEU A 133 2.23 -19.58 -8.27
C LEU A 133 3.29 -20.30 -9.12
N ASP A 134 3.53 -21.58 -8.85
CA ASP A 134 4.45 -22.41 -9.63
C ASP A 134 3.98 -22.60 -11.08
N LYS A 135 2.66 -22.68 -11.30
CA LYS A 135 2.09 -22.66 -12.66
C LYS A 135 2.27 -21.30 -13.33
N MET A 136 2.24 -20.19 -12.60
CA MET A 136 2.37 -18.85 -13.19
C MET A 136 3.82 -18.46 -13.55
N VAL A 137 4.80 -19.17 -13.00
CA VAL A 137 6.22 -18.80 -13.05
C VAL A 137 7.05 -19.88 -13.80
N THR A 138 8.15 -19.47 -14.41
CA THR A 138 9.03 -20.36 -15.18
C THR A 138 10.11 -20.99 -14.29
N LYS A 139 10.76 -22.06 -14.79
CA LYS A 139 11.86 -22.76 -14.11
C LYS A 139 13.00 -21.81 -13.69
N TYR A 140 13.22 -20.71 -14.42
CA TYR A 140 14.24 -19.70 -14.11
C TYR A 140 14.13 -19.13 -12.68
N TRP A 141 12.92 -18.87 -12.21
CA TRP A 141 12.69 -18.33 -10.86
C TRP A 141 12.62 -19.41 -9.78
N ARG A 142 12.42 -20.67 -10.16
CA ARG A 142 12.43 -21.81 -9.24
C ARG A 142 13.85 -22.28 -8.91
N LYS A 143 14.84 -21.92 -9.74
CA LYS A 143 16.24 -22.25 -9.52
C LYS A 143 16.79 -21.48 -8.31
N ARG A 144 17.40 -22.19 -7.36
CA ARG A 144 18.12 -21.60 -6.21
C ARG A 144 19.26 -20.69 -6.70
N ARG A 145 19.40 -19.55 -6.05
CA ARG A 145 20.49 -18.59 -6.23
C ARG A 145 21.16 -18.37 -4.88
N PHE A 146 22.45 -18.10 -4.91
CA PHE A 146 23.25 -17.77 -3.75
C PHE A 146 23.70 -16.33 -3.92
N TYR A 147 23.15 -15.45 -3.10
CA TYR A 147 23.56 -14.06 -3.05
C TYR A 147 24.44 -13.84 -1.83
N ILE A 148 25.31 -12.85 -1.91
CA ILE A 148 26.11 -12.40 -0.77
C ILE A 148 25.15 -11.68 0.17
N ASP A 149 25.15 -12.06 1.46
CA ASP A 149 24.36 -11.47 2.54
C ASP A 149 22.82 -11.49 2.36
N ASP A 150 22.24 -12.59 1.87
CA ASP A 150 20.78 -12.75 1.85
C ASP A 150 20.21 -13.07 3.24
N VAL A 151 19.30 -12.22 3.72
CA VAL A 151 18.53 -12.40 4.97
C VAL A 151 17.77 -13.74 4.99
N TYR A 152 17.38 -14.28 3.83
CA TYR A 152 16.59 -15.50 3.75
C TYR A 152 17.37 -16.80 3.56
N GLU A 153 18.70 -16.75 3.43
CA GLU A 153 19.52 -17.95 3.16
C GLU A 153 19.31 -19.09 4.18
N PRO A 154 19.20 -18.82 5.51
CA PRO A 154 18.97 -19.88 6.49
C PRO A 154 17.64 -20.62 6.31
N TYR A 155 16.64 -19.97 5.71
CA TYR A 155 15.29 -20.53 5.54
C TYR A 155 15.11 -21.28 4.22
N GLN A 156 16.19 -21.41 3.44
CA GLN A 156 16.16 -21.99 2.12
C GLN A 156 16.08 -23.52 2.11
N GLN A 157 16.41 -24.16 3.23
CA GLN A 157 16.29 -25.61 3.47
C GLN A 157 15.41 -25.87 4.71
N ARG A 158 14.88 -27.09 4.85
CA ARG A 158 14.03 -27.48 5.97
C ARG A 158 14.48 -28.83 6.51
N GLU A 159 14.97 -28.85 7.74
CA GLU A 159 15.60 -30.04 8.33
C GLU A 159 14.58 -31.04 8.87
N GLU A 160 13.42 -30.56 9.34
CA GLU A 160 12.48 -31.41 10.08
C GLU A 160 11.68 -32.36 9.18
N TYR A 161 11.66 -32.11 7.87
CA TYR A 161 10.80 -32.84 6.96
C TYR A 161 11.62 -33.76 6.07
N SER A 162 11.55 -35.07 6.34
CA SER A 162 12.38 -36.10 5.71
C SER A 162 12.46 -36.02 4.19
N SER A 163 11.37 -35.67 3.51
CA SER A 163 11.34 -35.58 2.04
C SER A 163 12.02 -34.35 1.45
N SER A 164 12.24 -33.29 2.24
CA SER A 164 12.91 -32.06 1.82
C SER A 164 14.17 -31.73 2.63
N ALA A 165 14.53 -32.61 3.57
CA ALA A 165 15.63 -32.41 4.49
C ALA A 165 16.97 -32.65 3.80
N VAL A 166 17.83 -31.64 3.92
CA VAL A 166 19.24 -31.70 3.55
C VAL A 166 20.00 -31.32 4.81
N LYS A 167 20.95 -32.16 5.24
CA LYS A 167 21.80 -31.85 6.40
C LYS A 167 22.63 -30.61 6.07
N PRO A 168 22.67 -29.59 6.93
CA PRO A 168 23.59 -28.48 6.74
C PRO A 168 25.03 -29.01 6.79
N HIS A 169 25.89 -28.48 5.91
CA HIS A 169 27.34 -28.72 5.92
C HIS A 169 28.00 -27.74 6.89
#